data_AF-A0A497J328-F1
#
_entry.id   AF-A0A497J328-F1
#
_cell.length_a   1.000
_cell.length_b   1.000
_cell.length_c   1.000
_cell.angle_alpha   90.00
_cell.angle_beta   90.00
_cell.angle_gamma   90.00
#
_symmetry.space_group_name_H-M   'P 1'
#
loop_
_entity.id
_entity.type
_entity.pdbx_description
1 polymer ?
#
loop_
_entity_poly.entity_id
_entity_poly.type
_entity_poly.pdbx_seq_one_letter_code
_entity_poly.pdbx_strand_id
1 'polypeptide(L)'
;MNIGYFVLFALYTAVACVPFILGYLEYKKPVDPGPLFINLDRVVTDRNEALILRERVKPAIEVGIITKERDMEDLSPEKVLREKPKFHPELGYFRLVYGDTFIPDQTSIKDLLIVIGNLRLGNRCKILGGAYATGEIRVGSECVIRFLASDSDVYLGQNTLVDRWIDAKGKIVISRDCKIAKVTSDSIIEAVECCEVKEVCAVRGFEICDPSKKPLELEGS
;
A
#
# COMPACT_ATOMS: atom_id res chain seq x y z
N MET A 1 -9.13 29.19 63.03
CA MET A 1 -8.44 29.40 61.73
C MET A 1 -7.35 28.36 61.43
N ASN A 2 -7.06 27.37 62.29
CA ASN A 2 -5.92 26.47 62.08
C ASN A 2 -6.28 25.14 61.40
N ILE A 3 -7.48 24.60 61.64
CA ILE A 3 -7.90 23.28 61.11
C ILE A 3 -7.98 23.27 59.57
N GLY A 4 -8.44 24.36 58.96
CA GLY A 4 -8.54 24.47 57.50
C GLY A 4 -7.18 24.40 56.79
N TYR A 5 -6.14 25.01 57.36
CA TYR A 5 -4.78 24.95 56.80
C TYR A 5 -4.17 23.56 56.91
N PHE A 6 -4.43 22.83 58.00
CA PHE A 6 -3.99 21.44 58.12
C PHE A 6 -4.62 20.54 57.06
N VAL A 7 -5.93 20.70 56.80
CA VAL A 7 -6.62 19.93 55.75
C VAL A 7 -6.08 20.28 54.36
N LEU A 8 -5.88 21.57 54.07
CA LEU A 8 -5.33 22.01 52.79
C LEU A 8 -3.89 21.51 52.58
N PHE A 9 -3.06 21.56 53.62
CA PHE A 9 -1.68 21.06 53.57
C PHE A 9 -1.62 19.54 53.37
N ALA A 10 -2.49 18.78 54.04
CA ALA A 10 -2.60 17.34 53.84
C ALA A 10 -3.03 17.00 52.41
N LEU A 11 -4.02 17.73 51.86
CA LEU A 11 -4.51 17.51 50.50
C LEU A 11 -3.45 17.88 49.45
N TYR A 12 -2.74 18.99 49.63
CA TYR A 12 -1.61 19.37 48.77
C TYR A 12 -0.51 18.30 48.79
N THR A 13 -0.15 17.81 49.98
CA THR A 13 0.88 16.77 50.13
C THR A 13 0.44 15.46 49.47
N ALA A 14 -0.83 15.07 49.62
CA ALA A 14 -1.37 13.88 48.99
C ALA A 14 -1.29 13.98 47.46
N VAL A 15 -1.73 15.08 46.86
CA VAL A 15 -1.65 15.32 45.41
C VAL A 15 -0.21 15.37 44.93
N ALA A 16 0.69 15.99 45.69
CA ALA A 16 2.13 16.02 45.38
C ALA A 16 2.77 14.63 45.39
N CYS A 17 2.29 13.72 46.24
CA CYS A 17 2.79 12.34 46.33
C CYS A 17 2.25 11.39 45.25
N VAL A 18 1.10 11.68 44.63
CA VAL A 18 0.49 10.84 43.58
C VAL A 18 1.48 10.48 42.45
N PRO A 19 2.20 11.41 41.80
CA PRO A 19 3.13 11.06 40.72
C PRO A 19 4.28 10.15 41.16
N PHE A 20 4.75 10.29 42.41
CA PHE A 20 5.80 9.44 42.96
C PHE A 20 5.31 8.02 43.23
N ILE A 21 4.06 7.87 43.69
CA ILE A 21 3.44 6.55 43.86
C ILE A 21 3.30 5.84 42.51
N LEU A 22 2.83 6.55 41.47
CA LEU A 22 2.72 5.99 40.12
C LEU A 22 4.10 5.58 39.56
N GLY A 23 5.12 6.42 39.72
CA GLY A 23 6.49 6.10 39.31
C GLY A 23 7.06 4.89 40.07
N TYR A 24 6.79 4.78 41.36
CA TYR A 24 7.22 3.63 42.17
C TYR A 24 6.53 2.32 41.77
N LEU A 25 5.24 2.39 41.43
CA LEU A 25 4.49 1.24 40.91
C LEU A 25 5.02 0.79 39.54
N GLU A 26 5.35 1.72 38.65
CA GLU A 26 5.99 1.41 37.36
C GLU A 26 7.37 0.80 37.55
N TYR A 27 8.18 1.35 38.47
CA TYR A 27 9.51 0.82 38.79
C TYR A 27 9.47 -0.61 39.34
N LYS A 28 8.40 -0.98 40.06
CA LYS A 28 8.20 -2.34 40.55
C LYS A 28 7.69 -3.32 39.50
N LYS A 29 7.25 -2.85 38.33
CA LYS A 29 6.93 -3.77 37.24
C LYS A 29 8.20 -4.51 36.82
N PRO A 30 8.11 -5.81 36.51
CA PRO A 30 9.26 -6.53 35.97
C PRO A 30 9.72 -5.81 34.71
N VAL A 31 11.03 -5.57 34.63
CA VAL A 31 11.69 -5.10 33.41
C VAL A 31 11.36 -6.07 32.29
N ASP A 32 11.16 -5.57 31.07
CA ASP A 32 10.92 -6.41 29.89
C ASP A 32 11.89 -7.60 29.87
N PRO A 33 11.42 -8.81 29.54
CA PRO A 33 12.19 -10.04 29.61
C PRO A 33 13.28 -10.04 28.52
N GLY A 34 14.36 -9.32 28.79
CA GLY A 34 15.53 -9.25 27.94
C GLY A 34 15.42 -8.23 26.78
N PRO A 35 16.49 -8.13 25.99
CA PRO A 35 16.51 -7.29 24.80
C PRO A 35 15.39 -7.72 23.85
N LEU A 36 14.73 -6.74 23.23
CA LEU A 36 13.75 -6.99 22.18
C LEU A 36 14.35 -7.96 21.16
N PHE A 37 13.65 -9.06 20.85
CA PHE A 37 14.14 -10.01 19.86
C PHE A 37 14.26 -9.31 18.50
N ILE A 38 15.50 -9.06 18.08
CA ILE A 38 15.83 -8.55 16.75
C ILE A 38 16.32 -9.73 15.94
N ASN A 39 15.56 -10.11 14.92
CA ASN A 39 15.99 -11.11 13.96
C ASN A 39 17.11 -10.52 13.10
N LEU A 40 18.37 -10.89 13.39
CA LEU A 40 19.56 -10.42 12.69
C LEU A 40 19.68 -11.02 11.28
N ASP A 41 19.03 -12.16 11.02
CA ASP A 41 18.96 -12.78 9.70
C ASP A 41 17.90 -12.13 8.79
N ARG A 42 17.13 -11.17 9.33
CA ARG A 42 16.18 -10.39 8.55
C ARG A 42 16.95 -9.50 7.57
N VAL A 43 17.02 -9.92 6.31
CA VAL A 43 17.43 -9.04 5.22
C VAL A 43 16.38 -7.94 5.09
N VAL A 44 16.75 -6.70 5.41
CA VAL A 44 15.88 -5.54 5.15
C VAL A 44 15.94 -5.28 3.66
N THR A 45 15.05 -5.91 2.89
CA THR A 45 14.91 -5.60 1.47
C THR A 45 14.02 -4.38 1.28
N ASP A 46 14.32 -3.57 0.25
CA ASP A 46 13.50 -2.41 -0.11
C ASP A 46 12.08 -2.82 -0.54
N ARG A 47 11.84 -4.11 -0.82
CA ARG A 47 10.55 -4.66 -1.27
C ARG A 47 9.74 -5.32 -0.16
N ASN A 48 10.19 -5.21 1.09
CA ASN A 48 9.61 -5.92 2.23
C ASN A 48 8.09 -5.74 2.34
N GLU A 49 7.56 -4.52 2.15
CA GLU A 49 6.12 -4.27 2.25
C GLU A 49 5.33 -5.05 1.20
N ALA A 50 5.83 -5.08 -0.03
CA ALA A 50 5.20 -5.76 -1.14
C ALA A 50 5.32 -7.28 -1.06
N LEU A 51 6.44 -7.79 -0.54
CA LEU A 51 6.64 -9.23 -0.28
C LEU A 51 5.70 -9.72 0.83
N ILE A 52 5.59 -8.98 1.94
CA ILE A 52 4.68 -9.32 3.04
C ILE A 52 3.22 -9.31 2.54
N LEU A 53 2.82 -8.32 1.73
CA LEU A 53 1.48 -8.29 1.15
C LEU A 53 1.21 -9.55 0.30
N ARG A 54 2.13 -9.91 -0.59
CA ARG A 54 1.97 -11.11 -1.44
C ARG A 54 1.81 -12.38 -0.61
N GLU A 55 2.65 -12.57 0.40
CA GLU A 55 2.53 -13.73 1.30
C GLU A 55 1.16 -13.78 1.99
N ARG A 56 0.64 -12.64 2.47
CA ARG A 56 -0.68 -12.58 3.12
C ARG A 56 -1.84 -12.81 2.16
N VAL A 57 -1.68 -12.45 0.88
CA VAL A 57 -2.74 -12.57 -0.13
C VAL A 57 -2.77 -13.98 -0.76
N LYS A 58 -1.67 -14.76 -0.71
CA LYS A 58 -1.60 -16.13 -1.24
C LYS A 58 -2.78 -17.03 -0.85
N PRO A 59 -3.19 -17.15 0.43
CA PRO A 59 -4.31 -18.02 0.79
C PRO A 59 -5.63 -17.61 0.11
N ALA A 60 -5.85 -16.30 -0.04
CA ALA A 60 -7.05 -15.78 -0.71
C ALA A 60 -7.03 -16.07 -2.22
N ILE A 61 -5.84 -16.04 -2.84
CA ILE A 61 -5.65 -16.43 -4.24
C ILE A 61 -5.89 -17.92 -4.42
N GLU A 62 -5.29 -18.78 -3.58
CA GLU A 62 -5.38 -20.24 -3.69
C GLU A 62 -6.82 -20.75 -3.55
N VAL A 63 -7.53 -20.32 -2.49
CA VAL A 63 -8.96 -20.60 -2.30
C VAL A 63 -9.74 -20.17 -3.54
N GLY A 64 -9.33 -19.04 -4.10
CA GLY A 64 -9.97 -18.50 -5.26
C GLY A 64 -9.74 -19.28 -6.56
N ILE A 65 -8.52 -19.72 -6.83
CA ILE A 65 -8.19 -20.57 -7.98
C ILE A 65 -8.96 -21.89 -7.92
N ILE A 66 -9.03 -22.52 -6.74
CA ILE A 66 -9.78 -23.77 -6.53
C ILE A 66 -11.28 -23.58 -6.82
N THR A 67 -11.82 -22.40 -6.51
CA THR A 67 -13.23 -22.08 -6.76
C THR A 67 -13.49 -21.73 -8.24
N LYS A 68 -12.47 -21.29 -8.98
CA LYS A 68 -12.53 -20.72 -10.35
C LYS A 68 -12.52 -21.75 -11.48
N GLU A 69 -12.24 -23.03 -11.21
CA GLU A 69 -12.32 -24.10 -12.24
C GLU A 69 -13.73 -24.31 -12.83
N ARG A 70 -14.76 -23.54 -12.42
CA ARG A 70 -16.14 -23.75 -12.85
C ARG A 70 -16.75 -22.66 -13.73
N ASP A 71 -16.39 -21.38 -13.63
CA ASP A 71 -17.06 -20.32 -14.38
C ASP A 71 -16.12 -19.11 -14.66
N MET A 72 -15.62 -18.98 -15.90
CA MET A 72 -14.93 -17.76 -16.38
C MET A 72 -15.93 -16.86 -17.11
N GLU A 73 -16.33 -15.76 -16.46
CA GLU A 73 -17.01 -14.64 -17.11
C GLU A 73 -16.34 -13.34 -16.63
N ASP A 74 -16.12 -12.40 -17.54
CA ASP A 74 -15.69 -11.04 -17.20
C ASP A 74 -16.69 -10.46 -16.18
N LEU A 75 -16.23 -10.19 -14.96
CA LEU A 75 -17.10 -9.63 -13.94
C LEU A 75 -17.39 -8.16 -14.31
N SER A 76 -18.66 -7.86 -14.57
CA SER A 76 -19.06 -6.48 -14.83
C SER A 76 -18.67 -5.57 -13.66
N PRO A 77 -18.31 -4.30 -13.92
CA PRO A 77 -17.89 -3.34 -12.88
C PRO A 77 -18.91 -3.20 -11.74
N GLU A 78 -20.20 -3.34 -12.05
CA GLU A 78 -21.27 -3.28 -11.04
C GLU A 78 -21.22 -4.45 -10.06
N LYS A 79 -20.83 -5.65 -10.54
CA LYS A 79 -20.74 -6.85 -9.71
C LYS A 79 -19.62 -6.72 -8.70
N VAL A 80 -18.46 -6.21 -9.13
CA VAL A 80 -17.30 -5.92 -8.27
C VAL A 80 -17.61 -4.92 -7.16
N LEU A 81 -18.32 -3.84 -7.49
CA LEU A 81 -18.71 -2.82 -6.51
C LEU A 81 -19.81 -3.29 -5.56
N ARG A 82 -20.61 -4.28 -5.95
CA ARG A 82 -21.64 -4.90 -5.10
C ARG A 82 -21.10 -5.99 -4.19
N GLU A 83 -19.94 -6.58 -4.48
CA GLU A 83 -19.33 -7.57 -3.60
C GLU A 83 -19.00 -6.96 -2.23
N LYS A 84 -19.53 -7.56 -1.17
CA LYS A 84 -19.25 -7.11 0.20
C LYS A 84 -17.79 -7.43 0.55
N PRO A 85 -17.07 -6.49 1.20
CA PRO A 85 -15.73 -6.77 1.65
C PRO A 85 -15.74 -7.88 2.71
N LYS A 86 -14.75 -8.75 2.63
CA LYS A 86 -14.44 -9.78 3.63
C LYS A 86 -13.43 -9.22 4.61
N PHE A 87 -13.41 -9.73 5.84
CA PHE A 87 -12.41 -9.35 6.83
C PHE A 87 -11.42 -10.49 7.05
N HIS A 88 -10.13 -10.18 7.05
CA HIS A 88 -9.07 -11.08 7.49
C HIS A 88 -8.21 -10.38 8.55
N PRO A 89 -7.83 -11.05 9.66
CA PRO A 89 -7.10 -10.40 10.76
C PRO A 89 -5.84 -9.66 10.33
N GLU A 90 -5.12 -10.17 9.33
CA GLU A 90 -3.87 -9.58 8.84
C GLU A 90 -3.99 -8.62 7.66
N LEU A 91 -5.12 -8.65 6.94
CA LEU A 91 -5.36 -7.81 5.74
C LEU A 91 -6.40 -6.72 5.98
N GLY A 92 -7.17 -6.81 7.06
CA GLY A 92 -8.34 -5.97 7.28
C GLY A 92 -9.48 -6.31 6.32
N TYR A 93 -10.26 -5.29 5.94
CA TYR A 93 -11.33 -5.44 4.94
C TYR A 93 -10.74 -5.49 3.53
N PHE A 94 -11.11 -6.52 2.78
CA PHE A 94 -10.67 -6.70 1.39
C PHE A 94 -11.82 -7.18 0.49
N ARG A 95 -11.73 -6.84 -0.80
CA ARG A 95 -12.57 -7.39 -1.88
C ARG A 95 -11.69 -8.25 -2.78
N LEU A 96 -12.21 -9.42 -3.15
CA LEU A 96 -11.50 -10.38 -3.97
C LEU A 96 -12.27 -10.59 -5.26
N VAL A 97 -11.69 -10.14 -6.37
CA VAL A 97 -12.29 -10.19 -7.70
C VAL A 97 -11.54 -11.20 -8.57
N TYR A 98 -12.30 -11.94 -9.36
CA TYR A 98 -11.76 -12.92 -10.29
C TYR A 98 -11.82 -12.43 -11.73
N GLY A 99 -10.76 -12.67 -12.49
CA GLY A 99 -10.70 -12.25 -13.87
C GLY A 99 -10.35 -10.78 -14.01
N ASP A 100 -10.37 -10.32 -15.24
CA ASP A 100 -9.99 -8.95 -15.58
C ASP A 100 -11.07 -7.99 -15.11
N THR A 101 -10.64 -6.90 -14.48
CA THR A 101 -11.52 -5.98 -13.76
C THR A 101 -11.30 -4.56 -14.22
N PHE A 102 -12.39 -3.86 -14.54
CA PHE A 102 -12.39 -2.42 -14.75
C PHE A 102 -13.17 -1.72 -13.63
N ILE A 103 -12.52 -0.75 -12.97
CA ILE A 103 -13.14 0.15 -12.01
C ILE A 103 -13.44 1.47 -12.73
N PRO A 104 -14.70 1.93 -12.77
CA PRO A 104 -15.07 3.11 -13.56
C PRO A 104 -14.56 4.40 -12.92
N ASP A 105 -14.52 5.47 -13.72
CA ASP A 105 -14.11 6.80 -13.30
C ASP A 105 -14.80 7.28 -12.01
N GLN A 106 -14.08 8.08 -11.22
CA GLN A 106 -14.55 8.70 -9.98
C GLN A 106 -15.01 7.71 -8.89
N THR A 107 -14.62 6.44 -8.99
CA THR A 107 -14.97 5.43 -7.98
C THR A 107 -14.06 5.53 -6.76
N SER A 108 -14.65 5.39 -5.56
CA SER A 108 -13.92 5.35 -4.30
C SER A 108 -14.07 3.98 -3.63
N ILE A 109 -12.95 3.30 -3.39
CA ILE A 109 -12.87 2.01 -2.68
C ILE A 109 -12.04 2.19 -1.42
N LYS A 110 -12.64 1.90 -0.26
CA LYS A 110 -11.96 2.06 1.05
C LYS A 110 -11.17 0.82 1.46
N ASP A 111 -11.61 -0.33 0.99
CA ASP A 111 -11.07 -1.65 1.32
C ASP A 111 -9.88 -2.00 0.41
N LEU A 112 -9.08 -2.99 0.81
CA LEU A 112 -8.04 -3.55 -0.05
C LEU A 112 -8.69 -4.27 -1.24
N LEU A 113 -8.29 -3.93 -2.46
CA LEU A 113 -8.77 -4.60 -3.67
C LEU A 113 -7.75 -5.66 -4.13
N ILE A 114 -8.16 -6.92 -4.18
CA ILE A 114 -7.35 -8.06 -4.65
C ILE A 114 -7.99 -8.57 -5.94
N VAL A 115 -7.24 -8.58 -7.04
CA VAL A 115 -7.73 -8.99 -8.36
C VAL A 115 -6.90 -10.17 -8.87
N ILE A 116 -7.55 -11.30 -9.14
CA ILE A 116 -6.93 -12.46 -9.79
C ILE A 116 -7.13 -12.33 -11.31
N GLY A 117 -6.37 -11.43 -11.91
CA GLY A 117 -6.45 -11.00 -13.30
C GLY A 117 -5.81 -9.62 -13.49
N ASN A 118 -6.11 -8.97 -14.61
CA ASN A 118 -5.70 -7.59 -14.88
C ASN A 118 -6.63 -6.58 -14.20
N LEU A 119 -6.10 -5.49 -13.68
CA LEU A 119 -6.87 -4.41 -13.07
C LEU A 119 -6.71 -3.12 -13.87
N ARG A 120 -7.82 -2.54 -14.31
CA ARG A 120 -7.87 -1.22 -14.93
C ARG A 120 -8.68 -0.28 -14.05
N LEU A 121 -8.09 0.85 -13.65
CA LEU A 121 -8.79 1.93 -12.96
C LEU A 121 -9.07 3.05 -13.95
N GLY A 122 -10.30 3.56 -13.95
CA GLY A 122 -10.68 4.78 -14.62
C GLY A 122 -10.05 6.01 -13.97
N ASN A 123 -10.37 7.20 -14.50
CA ASN A 123 -9.81 8.45 -14.02
C ASN A 123 -10.40 8.88 -12.67
N ARG A 124 -9.65 9.64 -11.88
CA ARG A 124 -10.08 10.22 -10.60
C ARG A 124 -10.58 9.19 -9.58
N CYS A 125 -10.09 7.96 -9.65
CA CYS A 125 -10.42 6.91 -8.68
C CYS A 125 -9.69 7.16 -7.34
N LYS A 126 -10.29 6.69 -6.25
CA LYS A 126 -9.71 6.74 -4.90
C LYS A 126 -9.64 5.35 -4.29
N ILE A 127 -8.47 4.73 -4.26
CA ILE A 127 -8.25 3.39 -3.70
C ILE A 127 -7.49 3.52 -2.39
N LEU A 128 -8.23 3.68 -1.30
CA LEU A 128 -7.66 3.97 0.01
C LEU A 128 -7.10 2.71 0.70
N GLY A 129 -7.65 1.53 0.43
CA GLY A 129 -7.15 0.28 0.99
C GLY A 129 -5.91 -0.28 0.28
N GLY A 130 -5.54 0.32 -0.85
CA GLY A 130 -4.55 -0.21 -1.78
C GLY A 130 -5.13 -1.26 -2.74
N ALA A 131 -4.34 -1.64 -3.74
CA ALA A 131 -4.72 -2.64 -4.72
C ALA A 131 -3.58 -3.63 -4.98
N TYR A 132 -3.94 -4.90 -5.14
CA TYR A 132 -3.06 -5.96 -5.62
C TYR A 132 -3.71 -6.69 -6.80
N ALA A 133 -2.92 -7.00 -7.82
CA ALA A 133 -3.35 -7.80 -8.95
C ALA A 133 -2.32 -8.87 -9.32
N THR A 134 -2.79 -10.07 -9.68
CA THR A 134 -1.90 -11.12 -10.22
C THR A 134 -1.47 -10.81 -11.66
N GLY A 135 -2.25 -10.01 -12.38
CA GLY A 135 -1.96 -9.51 -13.72
C GLY A 135 -1.51 -8.04 -13.72
N GLU A 136 -1.59 -7.43 -14.90
CA GLU A 136 -1.21 -6.04 -15.14
C GLU A 136 -2.14 -5.07 -14.40
N ILE A 137 -1.59 -3.96 -13.88
CA ILE A 137 -2.38 -2.85 -13.34
C ILE A 137 -2.22 -1.63 -14.25
N ARG A 138 -3.34 -1.10 -14.77
CA ARG A 138 -3.39 0.21 -15.43
C ARG A 138 -4.23 1.18 -14.61
N VAL A 139 -3.66 2.34 -14.30
CA VAL A 139 -4.32 3.38 -13.52
C VAL A 139 -4.60 4.57 -14.43
N GLY A 140 -5.83 5.07 -14.45
CA GLY A 140 -6.22 6.29 -15.14
C GLY A 140 -5.60 7.55 -14.51
N SER A 141 -5.87 8.70 -15.08
CA SER A 141 -5.30 9.97 -14.60
C SER A 141 -5.95 10.44 -13.29
N GLU A 142 -5.25 11.28 -12.54
CA GLU A 142 -5.75 11.97 -11.33
C GLU A 142 -6.22 11.02 -10.21
N CYS A 143 -5.69 9.80 -10.16
CA CYS A 143 -6.06 8.83 -9.13
C CYS A 143 -5.34 9.10 -7.81
N VAL A 144 -5.96 8.73 -6.70
CA VAL A 144 -5.34 8.73 -5.36
C VAL A 144 -5.36 7.32 -4.81
N ILE A 145 -4.18 6.73 -4.64
CA ILE A 145 -4.03 5.32 -4.27
C ILE A 145 -3.08 5.22 -3.09
N ARG A 146 -3.42 4.36 -2.12
CA ARG A 146 -2.54 4.18 -0.94
C ARG A 146 -1.27 3.40 -1.30
N PHE A 147 -1.43 2.24 -1.93
CA PHE A 147 -0.33 1.42 -2.45
C PHE A 147 -0.80 0.53 -3.60
N LEU A 148 0.13 0.06 -4.43
CA LEU A 148 -0.12 -0.85 -5.55
C LEU A 148 0.90 -1.98 -5.56
N ALA A 149 0.44 -3.20 -5.84
CA ALA A 149 1.30 -4.36 -6.05
C ALA A 149 0.82 -5.19 -7.25
N SER A 150 1.69 -5.49 -8.21
CA SER A 150 1.38 -6.37 -9.34
C SER A 150 2.39 -7.51 -9.46
N ASP A 151 1.92 -8.70 -9.83
CA ASP A 151 2.79 -9.80 -10.26
C ASP A 151 3.21 -9.71 -11.74
N SER A 152 2.77 -8.66 -12.44
CA SER A 152 3.12 -8.30 -13.80
C SER A 152 3.54 -6.81 -13.84
N ASP A 153 3.18 -6.08 -14.88
CA ASP A 153 3.50 -4.67 -15.09
C ASP A 153 2.50 -3.71 -14.40
N VAL A 154 2.95 -2.48 -14.11
CA VAL A 154 2.12 -1.37 -13.61
C VAL A 154 2.28 -0.14 -14.51
N TYR A 155 1.15 0.45 -14.92
CA TYR A 155 1.11 1.67 -15.72
C TYR A 155 0.29 2.73 -14.98
N LEU A 156 0.91 3.86 -14.65
CA LEU A 156 0.23 4.98 -14.00
C LEU A 156 -0.11 6.08 -15.00
N GLY A 157 -1.37 6.52 -14.96
CA GLY A 157 -1.85 7.71 -15.65
C GLY A 157 -1.35 9.00 -14.99
N GLN A 158 -1.46 10.09 -15.72
CA GLN A 158 -0.90 11.39 -15.33
C GLN A 158 -1.53 11.93 -14.04
N ASN A 159 -0.81 12.78 -13.31
CA ASN A 159 -1.30 13.43 -12.09
C ASN A 159 -1.77 12.44 -11.00
N THR A 160 -1.26 11.21 -10.99
CA THR A 160 -1.63 10.20 -10.01
C THR A 160 -0.79 10.34 -8.75
N LEU A 161 -1.45 10.28 -7.60
CA LEU A 161 -0.82 10.26 -6.27
C LEU A 161 -0.83 8.84 -5.72
N VAL A 162 0.35 8.29 -5.44
CA VAL A 162 0.50 7.05 -4.66
C VAL A 162 1.20 7.35 -3.34
N ASP A 163 0.43 7.30 -2.26
CA ASP A 163 0.82 7.81 -0.94
C ASP A 163 1.98 7.04 -0.30
N ARG A 164 2.03 5.72 -0.46
CA ARG A 164 3.02 4.87 0.22
C ARG A 164 4.02 4.23 -0.71
N TRP A 165 3.58 3.26 -1.51
CA TRP A 165 4.50 2.50 -2.33
C TRP A 165 3.82 1.83 -3.52
N ILE A 166 4.61 1.55 -4.56
CA ILE A 166 4.23 0.77 -5.73
C ILE A 166 5.26 -0.33 -5.91
N ASP A 167 4.80 -1.54 -6.16
CA ASP A 167 5.68 -2.65 -6.49
C ASP A 167 5.16 -3.46 -7.70
N ALA A 168 6.07 -3.88 -8.56
CA ALA A 168 5.78 -4.76 -9.69
C ALA A 168 6.86 -5.83 -9.84
N LYS A 169 6.48 -7.07 -10.18
CA LYS A 169 7.46 -8.04 -10.69
C LYS A 169 7.88 -7.71 -12.13
N GLY A 170 6.99 -7.08 -12.88
CA GLY A 170 7.26 -6.58 -14.21
C GLY A 170 7.76 -5.14 -14.17
N LYS A 171 7.57 -4.47 -15.30
CA LYS A 171 7.92 -3.08 -15.56
C LYS A 171 6.95 -2.11 -14.85
N ILE A 172 7.44 -0.95 -14.41
CA ILE A 172 6.59 0.14 -13.95
C ILE A 172 6.75 1.35 -14.86
N VAL A 173 5.65 1.85 -15.43
CA VAL A 173 5.61 3.09 -16.20
C VAL A 173 4.87 4.16 -15.41
N ILE A 174 5.54 5.28 -15.16
CA ILE A 174 5.02 6.42 -14.43
C ILE A 174 4.85 7.59 -15.40
N SER A 175 3.60 7.98 -15.67
CA SER A 175 3.31 9.16 -16.50
C SER A 175 3.55 10.47 -15.76
N ARG A 176 3.52 11.59 -16.49
CA ARG A 176 3.80 12.96 -15.98
C ARG A 176 3.06 13.32 -14.69
N ASP A 177 3.72 14.17 -13.91
CA ASP A 177 3.19 14.84 -12.71
C ASP A 177 2.67 13.88 -11.63
N CYS A 178 3.15 12.62 -11.63
CA CYS A 178 2.84 11.68 -10.57
C CYS A 178 3.65 12.00 -9.31
N LYS A 179 3.04 11.76 -8.15
CA LYS A 179 3.70 11.87 -6.83
C LYS A 179 3.67 10.52 -6.15
N ILE A 180 4.84 9.94 -5.89
CA ILE A 180 4.95 8.59 -5.34
C ILE A 180 5.98 8.58 -4.23
N ALA A 181 5.63 8.03 -3.08
CA ALA A 181 6.61 7.91 -1.99
C ALA A 181 7.72 6.89 -2.34
N LYS A 182 7.36 5.67 -2.71
CA LYS A 182 8.35 4.61 -3.01
C LYS A 182 7.95 3.77 -4.21
N VAL A 183 8.89 3.44 -5.09
CA VAL A 183 8.65 2.60 -6.27
C VAL A 183 9.68 1.48 -6.31
N THR A 184 9.22 0.24 -6.40
CA THR A 184 10.09 -0.93 -6.49
C THR A 184 9.72 -1.86 -7.64
N SER A 185 10.69 -2.41 -8.35
CA SER A 185 10.45 -3.33 -9.47
C SER A 185 11.55 -4.39 -9.59
N ASP A 186 11.17 -5.62 -9.96
CA ASP A 186 12.12 -6.68 -10.37
C ASP A 186 12.67 -6.48 -11.80
N SER A 187 12.14 -5.52 -12.53
CA SER A 187 12.52 -5.21 -13.90
C SER A 187 12.98 -3.75 -13.97
N ILE A 188 12.44 -2.99 -14.92
CA ILE A 188 12.77 -1.60 -15.20
C ILE A 188 11.65 -0.70 -14.69
N ILE A 189 12.02 0.46 -14.17
CA ILE A 189 11.09 1.56 -13.88
C ILE A 189 11.34 2.66 -14.92
N GLU A 190 10.30 3.02 -15.67
CA GLU A 190 10.31 4.14 -16.62
C GLU A 190 9.45 5.28 -16.06
N ALA A 191 10.03 6.46 -15.94
CA ALA A 191 9.32 7.65 -15.50
C ALA A 191 9.40 8.74 -16.57
N VAL A 192 8.26 9.36 -16.87
CA VAL A 192 8.22 10.58 -17.69
C VAL A 192 8.62 11.78 -16.83
N GLU A 193 9.14 12.83 -17.45
CA GLU A 193 9.51 14.08 -16.75
C GLU A 193 8.40 14.66 -15.87
N CYS A 194 8.80 15.47 -14.88
CA CYS A 194 7.95 16.12 -13.86
C CYS A 194 7.33 15.19 -12.79
N CYS A 195 7.78 13.95 -12.67
CA CYS A 195 7.36 13.08 -11.56
C CYS A 195 8.17 13.34 -10.29
N GLU A 196 7.52 13.29 -9.14
CA GLU A 196 8.14 13.36 -7.82
C GLU A 196 8.13 11.98 -7.18
N VAL A 197 9.30 11.33 -7.10
CA VAL A 197 9.46 10.02 -6.45
C VAL A 197 10.51 10.12 -5.35
N LYS A 198 10.17 9.75 -4.11
CA LYS A 198 11.10 9.89 -2.99
C LYS A 198 12.14 8.76 -2.95
N GLU A 199 11.70 7.52 -3.20
CA GLU A 199 12.54 6.32 -3.17
C GLU A 199 12.28 5.44 -4.39
N VAL A 200 13.35 4.97 -5.05
CA VAL A 200 13.28 4.12 -6.24
C VAL A 200 14.26 2.96 -6.11
N CYS A 201 13.78 1.72 -6.31
CA CYS A 201 14.62 0.54 -6.39
C CYS A 201 14.17 -0.36 -7.56
N ALA A 202 14.99 -0.47 -8.60
CA ALA A 202 14.75 -1.36 -9.73
C ALA A 202 15.92 -2.33 -9.89
N VAL A 203 15.64 -3.61 -10.11
CA VAL A 203 16.69 -4.62 -10.31
C VAL A 203 17.39 -4.45 -11.65
N ARG A 204 16.68 -4.10 -12.73
CA ARG A 204 17.26 -4.00 -14.08
C ARG A 204 17.60 -2.57 -14.51
N GLY A 205 17.01 -1.55 -13.88
CA GLY A 205 17.37 -0.16 -14.16
C GLY A 205 16.21 0.82 -13.97
N PHE A 206 16.56 2.11 -14.00
CA PHE A 206 15.63 3.23 -13.94
C PHE A 206 15.89 4.15 -15.12
N GLU A 207 14.87 4.41 -15.92
CA GLU A 207 14.94 5.23 -17.13
C GLU A 207 14.02 6.44 -17.02
N ILE A 208 14.53 7.61 -17.36
CA ILE A 208 13.73 8.83 -17.47
C ILE A 208 13.45 9.06 -18.95
N CYS A 209 12.19 8.94 -19.34
CA CYS A 209 11.75 9.18 -20.71
C CYS A 209 11.44 10.66 -20.90
N ASP A 210 12.23 11.33 -21.70
CA ASP A 210 11.97 12.70 -22.15
C ASP A 210 11.03 12.65 -23.38
N PRO A 211 9.76 13.08 -23.26
CA PRO A 211 8.81 13.08 -24.37
C PRO A 211 9.12 14.15 -25.42
N SER A 212 10.06 15.08 -25.15
CA SER A 212 10.54 16.08 -26.11
C SER A 212 11.64 15.55 -27.03
N LYS A 213 12.28 14.43 -26.69
CA LYS A 213 13.05 13.63 -27.63
C LYS A 213 12.11 12.82 -28.51
N LYS A 214 11.72 13.38 -29.66
CA LYS A 214 11.23 12.56 -30.79
C LYS A 214 12.22 11.39 -30.98
N PRO A 215 11.75 10.16 -31.29
CA PRO A 215 12.66 9.17 -31.83
C PRO A 215 13.27 9.78 -33.07
N LEU A 216 14.61 9.78 -33.16
CA LEU A 216 15.29 10.02 -34.42
C LEU A 216 14.68 9.03 -35.42
N GLU A 217 13.83 9.54 -36.31
CA GLU A 217 13.47 8.85 -37.53
C GLU A 217 14.80 8.46 -38.16
N LEU A 218 15.09 7.16 -38.20
CA LEU A 218 16.10 6.63 -39.09
C LEU A 218 15.60 6.96 -40.49
N GLU A 219 16.02 8.13 -41.00
CA GLU A 219 15.96 8.43 -42.43
C GLU A 219 16.67 7.29 -43.13
N GLY A 220 15.92 6.61 -44.00
CA GLY A 220 16.45 5.52 -44.79
C GLY A 220 17.64 5.94 -45.63
N SER A 221 18.62 5.06 -45.70
CA SER A 221 19.36 4.74 -46.93
C SER A 221 19.89 3.33 -46.86
#